data_AF-A0A7K4IHQ9-F1
#
_entry.id   AF-A0A7K4IHQ9-F1
#
_cell.length_a   1.000
_cell.length_b   1.000
_cell.length_c   1.000
_cell.angle_alpha   90.00
_cell.angle_beta   90.00
_cell.angle_gamma   90.00
#
_symmetry.space_group_name_H-M   'P 1'
#
loop_
_entity.id
_entity.type
_entity.pdbx_description
1 polymer ?
#
loop_
_entity_poly.entity_id
_entity_poly.type
_entity_poly.pdbx_seq_one_letter_code
_entity_poly.pdbx_strand_id
1 'polypeptide(L)'
;MKVVVRGENGMVVEVESTMVCAQPLPAWVVMGSRGTLVSDGQTSHLRYTELKRLPTVKPIDSHVVAERKYGFGEKIAFVEETMPSVGASPKNYYDYLYDSLRKGKPLFVTPESVRNTMEVLRLARKGTQFP
;
A
#
# COMPACT_ATOMS: atom_id res chain seq x y z
N MET A 1 9.22 0.41 -15.49
CA MET A 1 8.33 -0.79 -15.47
C MET A 1 7.24 -0.53 -14.45
N LYS A 2 5.99 -0.86 -14.78
CA LYS A 2 4.86 -0.78 -13.86
C LYS A 2 4.08 -2.10 -13.89
N VAL A 3 3.73 -2.62 -12.73
CA VAL A 3 3.02 -3.89 -12.56
C VAL A 3 1.88 -3.68 -11.59
N VAL A 4 0.70 -4.18 -11.94
CA VAL A 4 -0.47 -4.19 -11.05
C VAL A 4 -0.74 -5.63 -10.65
N VAL A 5 -0.70 -5.90 -9.35
CA VAL A 5 -0.91 -7.23 -8.76
C VAL A 5 -2.15 -7.19 -7.89
N ARG A 6 -3.01 -8.19 -8.02
CA ARG A 6 -4.18 -8.37 -7.15
C ARG A 6 -3.97 -9.60 -6.29
N GLY A 7 -4.01 -9.41 -4.97
CA GLY A 7 -4.00 -10.52 -4.00
C GLY A 7 -5.35 -11.24 -3.96
N GLU A 8 -5.34 -12.48 -3.46
CA GLU A 8 -6.56 -13.28 -3.26
C GLU A 8 -7.56 -12.59 -2.32
N ASN A 9 -7.06 -11.79 -1.37
CA ASN A 9 -7.87 -10.97 -0.47
C ASN A 9 -8.46 -9.71 -1.13
N GLY A 10 -8.27 -9.53 -2.45
CA GLY A 10 -8.80 -8.42 -3.21
C GLY A 10 -7.99 -7.13 -3.14
N MET A 11 -6.95 -7.06 -2.31
CA MET A 11 -6.05 -5.90 -2.28
C MET A 11 -5.29 -5.80 -3.60
N VAL A 12 -5.10 -4.57 -4.06
CA VAL A 12 -4.36 -4.28 -5.29
C VAL A 12 -3.11 -3.51 -4.92
N VAL A 13 -1.99 -3.94 -5.46
CA VAL A 13 -0.69 -3.28 -5.30
C VAL A 13 -0.19 -2.89 -6.68
N GLU A 14 0.19 -1.63 -6.81
CA GLU A 14 0.92 -1.13 -7.96
C GLU A 14 2.39 -1.00 -7.57
N VAL A 15 3.27 -1.62 -8.36
CA VAL A 15 4.72 -1.51 -8.19
C VAL A 15 5.29 -0.83 -9.43
N GLU A 16 5.96 0.29 -9.21
CA GLU A 16 6.68 1.01 -10.25
C GLU A 16 8.18 1.00 -9.95
N SER A 17 8.98 0.71 -10.98
CA SER A 17 10.42 0.85 -10.97
C SER A 17 10.85 1.70 -12.16
N THR A 18 11.49 2.83 -11.89
CA THR A 18 11.98 3.78 -12.88
C THR A 18 13.39 4.23 -12.52
N MET A 19 14.24 4.42 -13.53
CA MET A 19 15.61 4.92 -13.39
C MET A 19 15.80 6.29 -14.06
N VAL A 20 14.76 6.82 -14.71
CA VAL A 20 14.84 8.03 -15.56
C VAL A 20 13.86 9.12 -15.14
N CYS A 21 13.15 8.95 -14.02
CA CYS A 21 12.29 10.00 -13.48
C CYS A 21 13.15 11.05 -12.76
N ALA A 22 13.09 12.30 -13.23
CA ALA A 22 13.78 13.42 -12.57
C ALA A 22 13.04 13.92 -11.31
N GLN A 23 11.79 13.50 -11.12
CA GLN A 23 10.97 13.89 -9.98
C GLN A 23 11.06 12.82 -8.88
N PRO A 24 11.20 13.22 -7.60
CA PRO A 24 11.08 12.28 -6.50
C PRO A 24 9.65 11.75 -6.43
N LEU A 25 9.49 10.44 -6.59
CA LEU A 25 8.21 9.76 -6.41
C LEU A 25 8.11 9.27 -4.96
N PRO A 26 6.90 9.23 -4.37
CA PRO A 26 6.73 8.63 -3.06
C PRO A 26 7.15 7.16 -3.10
N ALA A 27 7.89 6.72 -2.08
CA ALA A 27 8.31 5.33 -1.95
C ALA A 27 7.12 4.42 -1.64
N TRP A 28 6.14 4.93 -0.88
CA TRP A 28 4.92 4.20 -0.55
C TRP A 28 3.70 5.10 -0.60
N VAL A 29 2.60 4.55 -1.16
CA VAL A 29 1.25 5.11 -1.03
C VAL A 29 0.34 3.96 -0.59
N VAL A 30 -0.14 4.02 0.65
CA VAL A 30 -1.02 2.99 1.22
C VAL A 30 -2.40 3.60 1.42
N MET A 31 -3.37 3.13 0.64
CA MET A 31 -4.75 3.59 0.70
C MET A 31 -5.57 2.62 1.55
N GLY A 32 -6.00 3.09 2.71
CA GLY A 32 -6.94 2.39 3.58
C GLY A 32 -8.37 2.85 3.35
N SER A 33 -9.31 2.19 4.03
CA SER A 33 -10.73 2.53 3.95
C SER A 33 -11.09 3.91 4.53
N ARG A 34 -10.18 4.55 5.27
CA ARG A 34 -10.44 5.79 6.03
C ARG A 34 -9.36 6.86 5.87
N GLY A 35 -8.41 6.65 4.98
CA GLY A 35 -7.28 7.54 4.86
C GLY A 35 -6.17 6.95 4.01
N THR A 36 -5.15 7.76 3.80
CA THR A 36 -4.00 7.40 2.99
C THR A 36 -2.73 7.74 3.76
N LEU A 37 -1.75 6.85 3.67
CA LEU A 37 -0.37 7.10 4.09
C LEU A 37 0.48 7.30 2.84
N VAL A 38 1.26 8.36 2.82
CA VAL A 38 2.29 8.62 1.80
C VAL A 38 3.63 8.70 2.50
N SER A 39 4.62 7.94 2.02
CA SER A 39 5.97 7.91 2.60
C SER A 39 7.03 8.08 1.53
N ASP A 40 8.07 8.83 1.86
CA ASP A 40 9.31 8.95 1.07
C ASP A 40 10.40 7.98 1.54
N GLY A 41 10.12 7.14 2.54
CA GLY A 41 11.06 6.21 3.16
C GLY A 41 11.79 6.77 4.38
N GLN A 42 11.73 8.07 4.65
CA GLN A 42 12.27 8.73 5.84
C GLN A 42 11.18 9.35 6.70
N THR A 43 10.16 9.92 6.06
CA THR A 43 9.01 10.57 6.65
C THR A 43 7.74 9.97 6.07
N SER A 44 6.72 9.79 6.91
CA SER A 44 5.40 9.33 6.54
C SER A 44 4.37 10.39 6.89
N HIS A 45 3.57 10.75 5.91
CA HIS A 45 2.44 11.66 6.02
C HIS A 45 1.15 10.86 5.98
N LEU A 46 0.33 10.99 7.02
CA LEU A 46 -0.98 10.35 7.10
C LEU A 46 -2.05 11.43 6.96
N ARG A 47 -3.05 11.15 6.13
CA ARG A 47 -4.28 11.93 6.06
C ARG A 47 -5.46 10.99 6.17
N TYR A 48 -6.22 11.09 7.26
CA TYR A 48 -7.29 10.15 7.57
C TYR A 48 -8.47 10.82 8.25
N THR A 49 -9.60 10.11 8.31
CA THR A 49 -10.82 10.58 8.98
C THR A 49 -11.35 9.53 9.95
N GLU A 50 -11.91 9.99 11.07
CA GLU A 50 -12.55 9.11 12.04
C GLU A 50 -14.00 8.84 11.61
N LEU A 51 -14.42 7.56 11.63
CA LEU A 51 -15.77 7.18 11.21
C LEU A 51 -16.87 7.90 12.01
N LYS A 52 -16.62 8.14 13.29
CA LYS A 52 -17.56 8.87 14.19
C LYS A 52 -17.78 10.32 13.77
N ARG A 53 -16.87 10.90 12.97
CA ARG A 53 -16.92 12.30 12.53
C ARG A 53 -17.54 12.46 11.13
N LEU A 54 -17.90 11.37 10.47
CA LEU A 54 -18.54 11.42 9.16
C LEU A 54 -20.05 11.66 9.30
N PRO A 55 -20.63 12.59 8.52
CA PRO A 55 -22.07 12.78 8.50
C PRO A 55 -22.75 11.53 7.93
N THR A 56 -23.85 11.10 8.54
CA THR A 56 -24.70 10.04 7.96
C THR A 56 -25.51 10.65 6.83
N VAL A 57 -25.19 10.29 5.59
CA VAL A 57 -25.87 10.80 4.40
C VAL A 57 -26.83 9.72 3.87
N LYS A 58 -28.07 10.10 3.55
CA LYS A 58 -29.00 9.21 2.86
C LYS A 58 -28.61 9.11 1.38
N PRO A 59 -28.58 7.92 0.78
CA PRO A 59 -28.35 7.80 -0.66
C PRO A 59 -29.41 8.59 -1.43
N ILE A 60 -29.00 9.42 -2.41
CA ILE A 60 -29.93 9.88 -3.44
C ILE A 60 -30.08 8.74 -4.44
N ASP A 61 -31.24 8.11 -4.41
CA ASP A 61 -31.66 7.10 -5.38
C ASP A 61 -32.59 7.75 -6.41
N SER A 62 -32.07 8.73 -7.15
CA SER A 62 -32.80 9.35 -8.26
C SER A 62 -32.18 8.92 -9.59
N HIS A 63 -33.03 8.43 -10.50
CA HIS A 63 -32.64 8.05 -11.86
C HIS A 63 -32.45 9.27 -12.79
N VAL A 64 -32.60 10.50 -12.27
CA VAL A 64 -32.60 11.73 -13.06
C VAL A 64 -31.16 12.23 -13.23
N VAL A 65 -30.63 12.04 -14.43
CA VAL A 65 -29.23 12.34 -14.77
C VAL A 65 -28.95 13.85 -14.87
N ALA A 66 -29.96 14.66 -15.17
CA ALA A 66 -29.77 16.06 -15.59
C ALA A 66 -29.30 17.03 -14.48
N GLU A 67 -29.62 16.77 -13.21
CA GLU A 67 -29.24 17.65 -12.08
C GLU A 67 -28.30 16.99 -11.07
N ARG A 68 -27.70 15.85 -11.44
CA ARG A 68 -26.85 15.08 -10.53
C ARG A 68 -25.55 15.85 -10.22
N LYS A 69 -25.43 16.34 -8.98
CA LYS A 69 -24.19 16.90 -8.44
C LYS A 69 -23.38 15.81 -7.74
N TYR A 70 -22.08 15.76 -8.00
CA TYR A 70 -21.15 14.90 -7.28
C TYR A 70 -20.79 15.57 -5.94
N GLY A 71 -20.98 14.84 -4.84
CA GLY A 71 -20.81 15.34 -3.48
C GLY A 71 -22.01 16.14 -2.98
N PHE A 72 -22.32 16.01 -1.69
CA PHE A 72 -23.48 16.66 -1.06
C PHE A 72 -23.13 17.95 -0.33
N GLY A 73 -21.97 18.54 -0.63
CA GLY A 73 -21.38 19.60 0.20
C GLY A 73 -20.88 19.08 1.55
N GLU A 74 -20.63 17.77 1.66
CA GLU A 74 -20.07 17.15 2.86
C GLU A 74 -18.72 17.77 3.23
N LYS A 75 -18.61 18.26 4.46
CA LYS A 75 -17.35 18.71 5.03
C LYS A 75 -16.77 17.56 5.85
N ILE A 76 -15.84 16.82 5.26
CA ILE A 76 -15.13 15.74 5.96
C ILE A 76 -14.00 16.36 6.76
N ALA A 77 -14.01 16.14 8.08
CA ALA A 77 -12.90 16.51 8.95
C ALA A 77 -11.77 15.50 8.77
N PHE A 78 -10.71 15.91 8.06
CA PHE A 78 -9.47 15.15 7.95
C PHE A 78 -8.51 15.55 9.07
N VAL A 79 -7.84 14.55 9.62
CA VAL A 79 -6.68 14.70 10.50
C VAL A 79 -5.44 14.45 9.65
N GLU A 80 -4.44 15.30 9.82
CA GLU A 80 -3.14 15.18 9.15
C GLU A 80 -2.05 15.03 10.19
N GLU A 81 -1.19 14.02 9.99
CA GLU A 81 -0.09 13.70 10.88
C GLU A 81 1.17 13.43 10.06
N THR A 82 2.32 13.80 10.62
CA THR A 82 3.63 13.52 10.03
C THR A 82 4.51 12.86 11.07
N MET A 83 5.13 11.74 10.71
CA MET A 83 5.95 10.94 11.61
C MET A 83 7.17 10.35 10.87
N PRO A 84 8.28 10.06 11.57
CA PRO A 84 9.42 9.40 10.95
C PRO A 84 9.07 7.96 10.54
N SER A 85 9.59 7.54 9.38
CA SER A 85 9.47 6.19 8.85
C SER A 85 10.52 5.28 9.50
N VAL A 86 10.17 4.67 10.62
CA VAL A 86 11.08 3.79 11.37
C VAL A 86 10.73 2.33 11.12
N GLY A 87 11.74 1.50 10.86
CA GLY A 87 11.56 0.05 10.68
C GLY A 87 11.03 -0.63 11.95
N ALA A 88 10.18 -1.64 11.77
CA ALA A 88 9.46 -2.29 12.88
C ALA A 88 10.34 -3.11 13.84
N SER A 89 11.57 -3.47 13.46
CA SER A 89 12.42 -4.35 14.26
C SER A 89 13.87 -3.86 14.28
N PRO A 90 14.52 -3.83 15.46
CA PRO A 90 15.95 -3.58 15.55
C PRO A 90 16.79 -4.79 15.10
N LYS A 91 16.16 -5.96 14.90
CA LYS A 91 16.84 -7.17 14.42
C LYS A 91 17.05 -7.11 12.91
N ASN A 92 18.25 -7.46 12.47
CA ASN A 92 18.53 -7.66 11.05
C ASN A 92 18.20 -9.10 10.62
N TYR A 93 18.31 -9.39 9.32
CA TYR A 93 18.05 -10.73 8.77
C TYR A 93 18.87 -11.84 9.45
N TYR A 94 20.15 -11.60 9.75
CA TYR A 94 21.03 -12.60 10.33
C TYR A 94 20.67 -12.95 11.78
N ASP A 95 20.08 -12.02 12.53
CA ASP A 95 19.55 -12.31 13.87
C ASP A 95 18.39 -13.31 13.79
N TYR A 96 17.51 -13.17 12.79
CA TYR A 96 16.42 -14.13 12.54
C TYR A 96 16.95 -15.48 12.06
N LEU A 97 17.97 -15.48 11.20
CA LEU A 97 18.63 -16.70 10.75
C LEU A 97 19.30 -17.43 11.92
N TYR A 98 20.00 -16.71 12.78
CA TYR A 98 20.59 -17.26 14.00
C TYR A 98 19.53 -17.90 14.89
N ASP A 99 18.42 -17.19 15.16
CA ASP A 99 17.31 -17.70 15.94
C ASP A 99 16.72 -19.00 15.34
N SER A 100 16.66 -19.09 14.01
CA SER A 100 16.17 -20.28 13.32
C SER A 100 17.14 -21.46 13.47
N LEU A 101 18.43 -21.22 13.19
CA LEU A 101 19.47 -22.26 13.21
C LEU A 101 19.81 -22.74 14.63
N ARG A 102 19.79 -21.84 15.62
CA ARG A 102 20.27 -22.13 16.98
C ARG A 102 19.16 -22.36 18.00
N LYS A 103 17.99 -21.75 17.81
CA LYS A 103 16.87 -21.83 18.77
C LYS A 103 15.67 -22.59 18.19
N GLY A 104 15.82 -23.18 17.00
CA GLY A 104 14.77 -23.97 16.35
C GLY A 104 13.51 -23.17 16.00
N LYS A 105 13.63 -21.83 15.88
CA LYS A 105 12.49 -21.00 15.47
C LYS A 105 12.18 -21.19 13.97
N PRO A 106 10.93 -20.96 13.54
CA PRO A 106 10.61 -20.90 12.12
C PRO A 106 11.41 -19.84 11.39
N LEU A 107 11.71 -20.09 10.11
CA LEU A 107 12.37 -19.12 9.24
C LEU A 107 11.50 -17.87 9.08
N PHE A 108 12.11 -16.70 9.28
CA PHE A 108 11.44 -15.41 9.05
C PHE A 108 11.11 -15.19 7.57
N VAL A 109 12.04 -15.55 6.69
CA VAL A 109 11.83 -15.60 5.23
C VAL A 109 11.84 -17.07 4.80
N THR A 110 10.67 -17.60 4.44
CA THR A 110 10.53 -19.02 4.08
C THR A 110 10.83 -19.26 2.60
N PRO A 111 11.28 -20.48 2.21
CA PRO A 111 11.47 -20.84 0.81
C PRO A 111 10.21 -20.67 -0.05
N GLU A 112 9.03 -20.93 0.51
CA GLU A 112 7.73 -20.76 -0.16
C GLU A 112 7.46 -19.29 -0.47
N SER A 113 7.74 -18.38 0.48
CA SER A 113 7.58 -16.94 0.28
C SER A 113 8.49 -16.42 -0.85
N VAL A 114 9.75 -16.88 -0.88
CA VAL A 114 10.70 -16.54 -1.96
C VAL A 114 10.23 -17.10 -3.30
N ARG A 115 9.75 -18.35 -3.35
CA ARG A 115 9.19 -18.94 -4.57
C ARG A 115 8.02 -18.13 -5.12
N ASN A 116 7.09 -17.71 -4.25
CA ASN A 116 5.96 -16.87 -4.66
C ASN A 116 6.43 -15.52 -5.23
N THR A 117 7.44 -14.91 -4.62
CA THR A 117 8.04 -13.67 -5.14
C THR A 117 8.65 -13.86 -6.52
N MET A 118 9.41 -14.94 -6.73
CA MET A 118 10.02 -15.28 -8.02
C MET A 118 8.96 -15.54 -9.10
N GLU A 119 7.84 -16.16 -8.74
CA GLU A 119 6.73 -16.39 -9.67
C GLU A 119 6.07 -15.08 -10.11
N VAL A 120 5.86 -14.13 -9.19
CA VAL A 120 5.36 -12.78 -9.53
C VAL A 120 6.32 -12.07 -10.50
N LEU A 121 7.64 -12.13 -10.24
CA LEU A 121 8.64 -11.57 -11.15
C LEU A 121 8.61 -12.22 -12.53
N ARG A 122 8.45 -13.54 -12.60
CA ARG A 122 8.34 -14.29 -13.85
C ARG A 122 7.08 -13.89 -14.64
N LEU A 123 5.95 -13.72 -13.96
CA LEU A 123 4.69 -13.27 -14.59
C LEU A 123 4.79 -11.82 -15.07
N ALA A 124 5.41 -10.96 -14.28
CA ALA A 124 5.61 -9.56 -14.62
C ALA A 124 6.46 -9.40 -15.89
N ARG A 125 7.51 -10.22 -16.08
CA ARG A 125 8.34 -10.23 -17.30
C ARG A 125 7.56 -10.60 -18.55
N LYS A 126 6.69 -11.62 -18.49
CA LYS A 126 5.83 -12.02 -19.61
C LYS A 126 4.95 -10.90 -20.15
N GLY A 127 4.57 -9.94 -19.30
CA GLY A 127 3.80 -8.76 -19.70
C GLY A 127 4.63 -7.65 -20.36
N THR A 128 5.93 -7.86 -20.56
CA THR A 128 6.85 -6.88 -21.16
C THR A 128 7.42 -7.40 -22.48
N GLN A 129 8.11 -6.54 -23.23
CA GLN A 129 8.83 -6.93 -24.45
C GLN A 129 10.03 -7.85 -24.20
N PHE A 130 10.41 -8.07 -22.92
CA PHE A 130 11.54 -8.91 -22.53
C PHE A 130 11.01 -10.15 -21.79
N PRO A 131 10.65 -11.23 -22.51
CA PRO A 131 10.07 -12.43 -21.92
C PRO A 131 11.03 -13.19 -20.99
#